data_AF-A0A1C5CCD0-F1
#
_entry.id   AF-A0A1C5CCD0-F1
#
_cell.length_a   1.000
_cell.length_b   1.000
_cell.length_c   1.000
_cell.angle_alpha   90.00
_cell.angle_beta   90.00
_cell.angle_gamma   90.00
#
_symmetry.space_group_name_H-M   'P 1'
#
loop_
_entity.id
_entity.type
_entity.pdbx_description
1 polymer ?
#
loop_
_entity_poly.entity_id
_entity_poly.type
_entity_poly.pdbx_seq_one_letter_code
_entity_poly.pdbx_strand_id
1 'polypeptide(L)'
;MLAPDEMPDAVGGGGGPTNALALALHRYPTRHPELLVRHYELALEATRRPELRAYYDTAGRQFREPLISMMTAAGSPEPERHALSLVAWCEGLMFSCAVGSYHNAVPSLDELRRGFEELLRGMLGE
;
A
#
# COMPACT_ATOMS: atom_id res chain seq x y z
N MET A 1 -3.45 6.20 9.59
CA MET A 1 -2.92 6.56 8.26
C MET A 1 -1.49 7.00 8.51
N LEU A 2 -0.50 6.28 7.96
CA LEU A 2 0.91 6.66 8.09
C LEU A 2 1.07 8.11 7.68
N ALA A 3 1.88 8.85 8.42
CA ALA A 3 2.17 10.20 8.00
C ALA A 3 3.05 10.13 6.73
N PRO A 4 2.91 11.07 5.77
CA PRO A 4 3.64 11.03 4.49
C PRO A 4 5.16 10.93 4.64
N ASP A 5 5.71 11.35 5.78
CA ASP A 5 7.13 11.25 6.17
C ASP A 5 7.59 9.83 6.57
N GLU A 6 6.66 8.90 6.77
CA GLU A 6 6.97 7.48 7.00
C GLU A 6 6.97 6.67 5.70
N MET A 7 6.55 7.28 4.58
CA MET A 7 6.82 6.72 3.26
C MET A 7 8.32 6.83 2.99
N PRO A 8 9.01 5.72 2.67
CA PRO A 8 10.40 5.81 2.30
C PRO A 8 10.53 6.79 1.13
N ASP A 9 11.43 7.76 1.25
CA ASP A 9 11.87 8.56 0.10
C ASP A 9 12.12 7.59 -1.05
N ALA A 10 11.28 7.64 -2.08
CA ALA A 10 11.36 6.77 -3.24
C ALA A 10 12.71 6.89 -3.99
N VAL A 11 13.57 7.81 -3.53
CA VAL A 11 14.82 8.23 -4.17
C VAL A 11 16.05 8.02 -3.26
N GLY A 12 15.91 7.63 -1.98
CA GLY A 12 16.97 7.85 -0.98
C GLY A 12 17.72 6.66 -0.37
N GLY A 13 17.31 5.40 -0.59
CA GLY A 13 17.80 4.30 0.26
C GLY A 13 18.09 2.98 -0.44
N GLY A 14 19.19 2.90 -1.19
CA GLY A 14 20.03 1.70 -1.44
C GLY A 14 19.43 0.40 -2.02
N GLY A 15 18.13 0.20 -2.03
CA GLY A 15 17.43 -0.94 -2.61
C GLY A 15 16.25 -0.39 -3.39
N GLY A 16 16.11 -0.79 -4.64
CA GLY A 16 15.13 -0.23 -5.58
C GLY A 16 13.67 -0.22 -5.09
N PRO A 17 12.73 0.29 -5.91
CA PRO A 17 11.35 0.59 -5.51
C PRO A 17 10.63 -0.55 -4.76
N THR A 18 10.86 -1.81 -5.14
CA THR A 18 10.34 -3.00 -4.45
C THR A 18 10.76 -3.09 -2.98
N ASN A 19 12.00 -2.73 -2.66
CA ASN A 19 12.52 -2.78 -1.30
C ASN A 19 11.83 -1.74 -0.41
N ALA A 20 11.62 -0.54 -0.96
CA ALA A 20 10.93 0.54 -0.28
C ALA A 20 9.45 0.17 -0.01
N LEU A 21 8.77 -0.41 -1.00
CA LEU A 21 7.40 -0.91 -0.86
C LEU A 21 7.29 -2.04 0.17
N ALA A 22 8.20 -3.02 0.12
CA ALA A 22 8.25 -4.13 1.08
C ALA A 22 8.43 -3.62 2.51
N LEU A 23 9.31 -2.65 2.72
CA LEU A 23 9.55 -2.05 4.04
C LEU A 23 8.32 -1.29 4.56
N ALA A 24 7.68 -0.50 3.70
CA ALA A 24 6.47 0.23 4.06
C ALA A 24 5.32 -0.72 4.44
N LEU A 25 5.08 -1.74 3.61
CA LEU A 25 3.99 -2.70 3.80
C LEU A 25 4.24 -3.63 5.01
N HIS A 26 5.50 -3.96 5.32
CA HIS A 26 5.83 -4.76 6.50
C HIS A 26 5.64 -3.96 7.80
N ARG A 27 5.99 -2.68 7.83
CA ARG A 27 5.96 -1.88 9.07
C ARG A 27 4.54 -1.61 9.56
N TYR A 28 3.60 -1.41 8.65
CA TYR A 28 2.24 -0.98 9.00
C TYR A 28 1.47 -1.99 9.86
N PRO A 29 1.32 -3.28 9.47
CA PRO A 29 0.64 -4.28 10.29
C PRO A 29 1.47 -4.71 11.51
N THR A 30 2.81 -4.69 11.45
CA THR A 30 3.67 -5.12 12.57
C THR A 30 3.71 -4.11 13.72
N ARG A 31 3.67 -2.80 13.43
CA ARG A 31 3.84 -1.77 14.46
C ARG A 31 2.53 -1.19 14.99
N HIS A 32 1.47 -1.22 14.17
CA HIS A 32 0.23 -0.53 14.48
C HIS A 32 -1.02 -1.32 14.06
N PRO A 33 -1.19 -2.59 14.49
CA PRO A 33 -2.34 -3.41 14.13
C PRO A 33 -3.68 -2.75 14.52
N GLU A 34 -3.73 -2.03 15.63
CA GLU A 34 -4.90 -1.27 16.06
C GLU A 34 -5.24 -0.08 15.15
N LEU A 35 -4.24 0.58 14.55
CA LEU A 35 -4.48 1.66 13.58
C LEU A 35 -5.05 1.11 12.28
N LEU A 36 -4.67 -0.11 11.90
CA LEU A 36 -5.17 -0.77 10.71
C LEU A 36 -6.65 -1.17 10.89
N VAL A 37 -7.04 -1.68 12.06
CA VAL A 37 -8.46 -1.92 12.39
C VAL A 37 -9.27 -0.62 12.35
N ARG A 38 -8.77 0.45 12.99
CA ARG A 38 -9.43 1.78 12.95
C ARG A 38 -9.54 2.35 11.54
N HIS A 39 -8.55 2.09 10.69
CA HIS A 39 -8.61 2.50 9.29
C HIS A 39 -9.78 1.81 8.57
N TYR A 40 -9.98 0.51 8.78
CA TYR A 40 -11.12 -0.21 8.21
C TYR A 40 -12.46 0.24 8.80
N GLU A 41 -12.54 0.49 10.11
CA GLU A 41 -13.72 1.08 10.73
C GLU A 41 -14.08 2.43 10.12
N LEU A 42 -13.08 3.31 9.94
CA LEU A 42 -13.27 4.61 9.29
C LEU A 42 -13.72 4.45 7.83
N ALA A 43 -13.11 3.55 7.07
CA ALA A 43 -13.49 3.28 5.69
C ALA A 43 -14.97 2.85 5.61
N LEU A 44 -15.40 1.94 6.49
CA LEU A 44 -16.78 1.47 6.58
C LEU A 44 -17.74 2.57 7.04
N GLU A 45 -17.36 3.44 7.96
CA GLU A 45 -18.20 4.56 8.40
C GLU A 45 -18.29 5.66 7.32
N ALA A 46 -17.22 5.89 6.56
CA ALA A 46 -17.21 6.83 5.44
C ALA A 46 -18.19 6.45 4.31
N THR A 47 -18.57 5.17 4.20
CA THR A 47 -19.65 4.75 3.29
C THR A 47 -21.04 5.23 3.71
N ARG A 48 -21.20 5.59 4.99
CA ARG A 48 -22.48 5.99 5.60
C ARG A 48 -22.53 7.49 5.91
N ARG A 49 -21.39 8.19 5.96
CA ARG A 49 -21.29 9.63 6.25
C ARG A 49 -20.51 10.38 5.16
N PRO A 50 -21.18 11.19 4.31
CA PRO A 50 -20.54 11.92 3.22
C PRO A 50 -19.41 12.86 3.66
N GLU A 51 -19.51 13.45 4.85
CA GLU A 51 -18.49 14.36 5.39
C GLU A 51 -17.17 13.61 5.67
N LEU A 52 -17.27 12.37 6.18
CA LEU A 52 -16.11 11.51 6.39
C LEU A 52 -15.55 10.98 5.06
N ARG A 53 -16.40 10.80 4.04
CA ARG A 53 -15.96 10.38 2.71
C ARG A 53 -14.98 11.37 2.08
N ALA A 54 -15.27 12.66 2.15
CA ALA A 54 -14.38 13.69 1.60
C ALA A 54 -13.01 13.70 2.30
N TYR A 55 -13.00 13.52 3.62
CA TYR A 55 -11.76 13.40 4.39
C TYR A 55 -10.98 12.14 3.98
N TYR A 56 -11.65 10.98 3.96
CA TYR A 56 -11.06 9.69 3.59
C TYR A 56 -10.43 9.72 2.19
N ASP A 57 -11.15 10.27 1.20
CA ASP A 57 -10.65 10.35 -0.18
C ASP A 57 -9.44 11.30 -0.30
N THR A 58 -9.43 12.40 0.45
CA THR A 58 -8.28 13.33 0.49
C THR A 58 -7.06 12.66 1.08
N ALA A 59 -7.28 11.94 2.18
CA ALA A 59 -6.26 11.15 2.85
C ALA A 59 -5.65 10.10 1.90
N GLY A 60 -6.50 9.35 1.17
CA GLY A 60 -6.06 8.33 0.21
C GLY A 60 -5.32 8.88 -1.01
N ARG A 61 -5.63 10.11 -1.46
CA ARG A 61 -4.95 10.74 -2.61
C ARG A 61 -3.46 10.96 -2.38
N GLN A 62 -3.05 11.32 -1.17
CA GLN A 62 -1.65 11.59 -0.82
C GLN A 62 -0.74 10.36 -1.03
N PHE A 63 -1.28 9.15 -0.95
CA PHE A 63 -0.53 7.91 -1.21
C PHE A 63 -0.51 7.51 -2.68
N ARG A 64 -1.53 7.92 -3.43
CA ARG A 64 -1.71 7.48 -4.82
C ARG A 64 -0.75 8.20 -5.76
N GLU A 65 -0.48 9.48 -5.54
CA GLU A 65 0.38 10.28 -6.42
C GLU A 65 1.82 9.73 -6.52
N PRO A 66 2.52 9.39 -5.41
CA PRO A 66 3.85 8.78 -5.49
C PRO A 66 3.88 7.44 -6.24
N LEU A 67 2.83 6.62 -6.08
CA LEU A 67 2.72 5.33 -6.77
C LEU A 67 2.48 5.49 -8.27
N ILE A 68 1.72 6.51 -8.68
CA ILE A 68 1.57 6.86 -10.10
C ILE A 68 2.92 7.28 -10.67
N SER A 69 3.66 8.17 -10.00
CA SER A 69 5.00 8.59 -10.45
C SER A 69 5.97 7.41 -10.57
N MET A 70 5.94 6.49 -9.61
CA MET A 70 6.74 5.26 -9.65
C MET A 70 6.36 4.37 -10.84
N MET A 71 5.07 4.17 -11.12
CA MET A 71 4.61 3.38 -12.27
C MET A 71 5.01 4.01 -13.59
N THR A 72 4.92 5.34 -13.70
CA THR A 72 5.39 6.08 -14.88
C THR A 72 6.90 5.90 -15.08
N ALA A 73 7.70 6.00 -14.03
CA ALA A 73 9.15 5.78 -14.09
C ALA A 73 9.50 4.33 -14.47
N ALA A 74 8.67 3.36 -14.10
CA ALA A 74 8.80 1.96 -14.46
C ALA A 74 8.33 1.63 -15.90
N GLY A 75 7.93 2.62 -16.70
CA GLY A 75 7.51 2.42 -18.08
C GLY A 75 6.09 1.85 -18.25
N SER A 76 5.26 1.93 -17.21
CA SER A 76 3.89 1.44 -17.25
C SER A 76 3.08 2.08 -18.39
N PRO A 77 2.35 1.30 -19.21
CA PRO A 77 1.46 1.84 -20.24
C PRO A 77 0.21 2.52 -19.66
N GLU A 78 -0.20 2.16 -18.44
CA GLU A 78 -1.41 2.68 -17.77
C GLU A 78 -1.13 2.95 -16.28
N PRO A 79 -0.30 3.96 -15.96
CA PRO A 79 0.28 4.14 -14.63
C PRO A 79 -0.77 4.39 -13.53
N GLU A 80 -1.86 5.11 -13.82
CA GLU A 80 -2.94 5.34 -12.87
C GLU A 80 -3.71 4.07 -12.51
N ARG A 81 -3.88 3.17 -13.48
CA ARG A 81 -4.55 1.88 -13.29
C ARG A 81 -3.65 0.90 -12.55
N HIS A 82 -2.37 0.83 -12.92
CA HIS A 82 -1.40 -0.04 -12.24
C HIS A 82 -1.14 0.41 -10.80
N ALA A 83 -1.08 1.71 -10.54
CA ALA A 83 -1.00 2.23 -9.18
C ALA A 83 -2.22 1.84 -8.33
N LEU A 84 -3.44 1.93 -8.88
CA LEU A 84 -4.65 1.45 -8.18
C LEU A 84 -4.62 -0.04 -7.88
N SER A 85 -4.14 -0.84 -8.84
CA SER A 85 -4.06 -2.29 -8.70
C SER A 85 -3.04 -2.68 -7.63
N LEU A 86 -1.90 -1.98 -7.58
CA LEU A 86 -0.89 -2.13 -6.53
C LEU A 86 -1.47 -1.80 -5.14
N VAL A 87 -2.18 -0.68 -5.01
CA VAL A 87 -2.86 -0.31 -3.75
C VAL A 87 -3.85 -1.38 -3.32
N ALA A 88 -4.68 -1.87 -4.24
CA ALA A 88 -5.68 -2.90 -3.95
C ALA A 88 -5.03 -4.21 -3.45
N TRP A 89 -3.88 -4.59 -4.03
CA TRP A 89 -3.12 -5.75 -3.56
C TRP A 89 -2.57 -5.54 -2.15
N CYS A 90 -1.95 -4.38 -1.87
CA CYS A 90 -1.47 -4.02 -0.53
C CYS A 90 -2.60 -4.05 0.51
N GLU A 91 -3.74 -3.45 0.20
CA GLU A 91 -4.92 -3.44 1.08
C GLU A 91 -5.44 -4.85 1.38
N GLY A 92 -5.49 -5.73 0.37
CA GLY A 92 -5.89 -7.13 0.58
C GLY A 92 -4.95 -7.89 1.51
N LEU A 93 -3.64 -7.64 1.40
CA LEU A 93 -2.63 -8.25 2.26
C LEU A 93 -2.73 -7.74 3.71
N MET A 94 -2.86 -6.42 3.88
CA MET A 94 -3.04 -5.79 5.20
C MET A 94 -4.33 -6.27 5.88
N PHE A 95 -5.43 -6.34 5.14
CA PHE A 95 -6.70 -6.85 5.65
C PHE A 95 -6.58 -8.30 6.12
N SER A 96 -5.91 -9.13 5.33
CA SER A 96 -5.67 -10.54 5.65
C SER A 96 -4.83 -10.71 6.93
N CYS A 97 -3.88 -9.82 7.18
CA CYS A 97 -3.06 -9.82 8.39
C CYS A 97 -3.81 -9.31 9.63
N ALA A 98 -4.64 -8.27 9.48
CA ALA A 98 -5.29 -7.61 10.60
C ALA A 98 -6.59 -8.28 11.06
N VAL A 99 -7.42 -8.72 10.11
CA VAL A 99 -8.80 -9.16 10.36
C VAL A 99 -9.07 -10.58 9.82
N GLY A 100 -8.23 -11.08 8.90
CA GLY A 100 -8.42 -12.36 8.22
C GLY A 100 -7.87 -13.60 8.92
N SER A 101 -8.00 -14.75 8.24
CA SER A 101 -7.64 -16.10 8.72
C SER A 101 -6.14 -16.33 8.97
N TYR A 102 -5.27 -15.38 8.59
CA TYR A 102 -3.81 -15.38 8.80
C TYR A 102 -3.41 -14.48 9.97
N HIS A 103 -4.27 -14.36 10.99
CA HIS A 103 -4.02 -13.54 12.16
C HIS A 103 -2.64 -13.88 12.78
N ASN A 104 -1.75 -12.89 12.84
CA ASN A 104 -0.35 -12.94 13.28
C ASN A 104 0.71 -13.53 12.32
N ALA A 105 0.38 -13.87 11.08
CA ALA A 105 1.36 -14.27 10.07
C ALA A 105 1.69 -13.10 9.14
N VAL A 106 2.37 -12.07 9.65
CA VAL A 106 2.90 -10.99 8.81
C VAL A 106 3.98 -11.57 7.89
N PRO A 107 3.86 -11.44 6.56
CA PRO A 107 4.89 -11.93 5.64
C PRO A 107 6.23 -11.25 5.93
N SER A 108 7.31 -12.03 5.82
CA SER A 108 8.67 -11.51 5.93
C SER A 108 8.99 -10.49 4.84
N LEU A 109 10.00 -9.65 5.07
CA LEU A 109 10.45 -8.69 4.06
C LEU A 109 10.83 -9.34 2.72
N ASP A 110 11.41 -10.54 2.75
CA ASP A 110 11.80 -11.28 1.54
C ASP A 110 10.57 -11.79 0.76
N GLU A 111 9.54 -12.27 1.46
CA GLU A 111 8.27 -12.67 0.85
C GLU A 111 7.55 -11.47 0.23
N LEU A 112 7.54 -10.33 0.92
CA LEU A 112 6.94 -9.09 0.38
C LEU A 112 7.71 -8.59 -0.84
N ARG A 113 9.04 -8.59 -0.80
CA ARG A 113 9.87 -8.22 -1.96
C ARG A 113 9.56 -9.10 -3.17
N ARG A 114 9.52 -10.42 -2.96
CA ARG A 114 9.19 -11.36 -4.03
C ARG A 114 7.78 -11.12 -4.58
N GLY A 115 6.80 -10.91 -3.70
CA GLY A 115 5.43 -10.60 -4.10
C GLY A 115 5.33 -9.32 -4.94
N PHE A 116 6.03 -8.26 -4.55
CA PHE A 116 6.10 -7.03 -5.34
C PHE A 116 6.83 -7.24 -6.68
N GLU A 117 7.93 -7.99 -6.72
CA GLU A 117 8.64 -8.31 -7.97
C GLU A 117 7.74 -9.09 -8.94
N GLU A 118 7.02 -10.11 -8.46
CA GLU A 118 6.07 -10.89 -9.25
C GLU A 118 4.89 -10.06 -9.76
N LEU A 119 4.33 -9.21 -8.88
CA LEU A 119 3.21 -8.34 -9.22
C LEU A 119 3.61 -7.30 -10.27
N LEU A 120 4.74 -6.63 -10.09
CA LEU A 120 5.25 -5.62 -11.02
C LEU A 120 5.61 -6.26 -12.36
N ARG A 121 6.26 -7.42 -12.36
CA ARG A 121 6.54 -8.20 -13.58
C ARG A 121 5.24 -8.50 -14.34
N GLY A 122 4.22 -9.01 -13.65
CA GLY A 122 2.92 -9.31 -14.24
C GLY A 122 2.18 -8.09 -14.79
N MET A 123 2.29 -6.92 -14.13
CA MET A 123 1.68 -5.67 -14.60
C MET A 123 2.40 -5.05 -15.80
N LEU A 124 3.73 -5.12 -15.81
CA LEU A 124 4.57 -4.44 -16.80
C LEU A 124 4.88 -5.32 -18.03
N GLY A 125 4.63 -6.63 -17.95
CA GLY A 125 4.84 -7.56 -19.06
C GLY A 125 6.30 -7.89 -19.33
N GLU A 126 7.16 -7.81 -18.31
CA GLU A 126 8.58 -8.20 -18.36
C GLU A 126 8.81 -9.68 -18.01
#